data_AF-A0A1Q7P1T9-F1
#
_entry.id   AF-A0A1Q7P1T9-F1
#
_cell.length_a   1.000
_cell.length_b   1.000
_cell.length_c   1.000
_cell.angle_alpha   90.00
_cell.angle_beta   90.00
_cell.angle_gamma   90.00
#
_symmetry.space_group_name_H-M   'P 1'
#
loop_
_entity.id
_entity.type
_entity.pdbx_description
1 polymer ?
#
loop_
_entity_poly.entity_id
_entity_poly.type
_entity_poly.pdbx_seq_one_letter_code
_entity_poly.pdbx_strand_id
1 'polypeptide(L)'
;MGIFSGAYSIGTESKLSDQETKDFIKEFQHAVEGIDALGIFTHNTSVALPMFIPGFGVAWGSFAAWSTGLAFHALVSTNPILGKLPPLALLYLSPFGVMELVAYSIGMSRSFLLINTILKKRPLKVELRKTAIEIGIVIALLLAAGFTEYYMIQQFGSSSVALKPKL
;
A
#
# COMPACT_ATOMS: atom_id res chain seq x y z
N MET A 1 -3.48 11.06 -3.67
CA MET A 1 -2.40 11.23 -2.69
C MET A 1 -2.91 11.77 -1.36
N GLY A 2 -3.50 12.97 -1.30
CA GLY A 2 -3.98 13.54 -0.02
C GLY A 2 -4.93 12.65 0.80
N ILE A 3 -5.97 12.07 0.18
CA ILE A 3 -6.92 11.16 0.88
C ILE A 3 -6.19 9.93 1.41
N PHE A 4 -5.37 9.29 0.58
CA PHE A 4 -4.61 8.09 0.96
C PHE A 4 -3.67 8.40 2.13
N SER A 5 -2.86 9.45 2.03
CA SER A 5 -1.93 9.83 3.11
C SER A 5 -2.64 10.22 4.39
N GLY A 6 -3.79 10.91 4.30
CA GLY A 6 -4.61 11.23 5.47
C GLY A 6 -5.15 9.99 6.16
N ALA A 7 -5.73 9.05 5.41
CA ALA A 7 -6.23 7.79 5.94
C ALA A 7 -5.11 6.94 6.56
N TYR A 8 -3.94 6.89 5.90
CA TYR A 8 -2.74 6.25 6.45
C TYR A 8 -2.33 6.86 7.78
N SER A 9 -2.20 8.18 7.87
CA SER A 9 -1.83 8.85 9.12
C SER A 9 -2.83 8.55 10.25
N ILE A 10 -4.12 8.55 9.97
CA ILE A 10 -5.15 8.16 10.96
C ILE A 10 -4.93 6.71 11.43
N GLY A 11 -4.56 5.81 10.51
CA GLY A 11 -4.20 4.43 10.86
C GLY A 11 -3.02 4.34 11.82
N THR A 12 -2.01 5.18 11.61
CA THR A 12 -0.80 5.18 12.45
C THR A 12 -1.03 5.70 13.88
N GLU A 13 -2.09 6.47 14.08
CA GLU A 13 -2.50 7.01 15.38
C GLU A 13 -3.57 6.15 16.09
N SER A 14 -4.01 5.07 15.44
CA SER A 14 -5.03 4.19 15.99
C SER A 14 -4.51 3.45 17.22
N LYS A 15 -5.27 3.51 18.32
CA LYS A 15 -4.91 2.85 19.59
C LYS A 15 -5.39 1.41 19.59
N LEU A 16 -4.53 0.49 19.16
CA LEU A 16 -4.75 -0.94 19.39
C LEU A 16 -4.38 -1.31 20.82
N SER A 17 -5.11 -2.24 21.42
CA SER A 17 -4.63 -2.91 22.63
C SER A 17 -3.40 -3.77 22.34
N ASP A 18 -2.65 -4.13 23.39
CA ASP A 18 -1.46 -5.00 23.26
C ASP A 18 -1.81 -6.36 22.64
N GLN A 19 -3.01 -6.89 22.92
CA GLN A 19 -3.46 -8.16 22.37
C GLN A 19 -3.79 -8.03 20.88
N GLU A 20 -4.58 -7.02 20.49
CA GLU A 20 -4.90 -6.76 19.08
C GLU A 20 -3.65 -6.49 18.24
N THR A 21 -2.67 -5.79 18.80
CA THR A 21 -1.38 -5.53 18.16
C THR A 21 -0.63 -6.83 17.88
N LYS A 22 -0.55 -7.74 18.85
CA LYS A 22 0.13 -9.03 18.68
C LYS A 22 -0.55 -9.91 17.66
N ASP A 23 -1.88 -9.98 17.71
CA ASP A 23 -2.67 -10.76 16.77
C ASP A 23 -2.51 -10.21 15.34
N PHE A 24 -2.55 -8.88 15.17
CA PHE A 24 -2.27 -8.23 13.90
C PHE A 24 -0.87 -8.53 13.37
N ILE A 25 0.18 -8.39 14.19
CA ILE A 25 1.56 -8.66 13.75
C ILE A 25 1.71 -10.12 13.34
N LYS A 26 1.09 -11.05 14.05
CA LYS A 26 1.14 -12.47 13.73
C LYS A 26 0.49 -12.74 12.37
N GLU A 27 -0.69 -12.19 12.11
CA GLU A 27 -1.36 -12.30 10.81
C GLU A 27 -0.55 -11.64 9.70
N PHE A 28 -0.02 -10.45 9.96
CA PHE A 28 0.81 -9.69 9.03
C PHE A 28 2.09 -10.46 8.67
N GLN A 29 2.83 -10.96 9.67
CA GLN A 29 4.04 -11.76 9.46
C GLN A 29 3.73 -13.01 8.65
N HIS A 30 2.66 -13.74 8.98
CA HIS A 30 2.23 -14.90 8.21
C HIS A 30 1.85 -14.55 6.77
N ALA A 31 1.26 -13.37 6.52
CA ALA A 31 0.90 -12.92 5.19
C ALA A 31 2.11 -12.51 4.33
N VAL A 32 3.22 -12.09 4.95
CA VAL A 32 4.44 -11.63 4.24
C VAL A 32 5.60 -12.63 4.32
N GLU A 33 5.47 -13.71 5.09
CA GLU A 33 6.52 -14.71 5.24
C GLU A 33 6.78 -15.45 3.91
N GLY A 34 8.04 -15.45 3.46
CA GLY A 34 8.44 -16.11 2.23
C GLY A 34 7.90 -15.47 0.95
N ILE A 35 7.34 -14.26 1.02
CA ILE A 35 6.81 -13.57 -0.15
C ILE A 35 7.95 -13.14 -1.10
N ASP A 36 7.85 -13.54 -2.36
CA ASP A 36 8.78 -13.12 -3.40
C ASP A 36 8.27 -11.84 -4.10
N ALA A 37 9.06 -11.33 -5.06
CA ALA A 37 8.68 -10.13 -5.82
C ALA A 37 7.30 -10.26 -6.51
N LEU A 38 6.94 -11.46 -6.97
CA LEU A 38 5.64 -11.71 -7.61
C LEU A 38 4.51 -11.74 -6.58
N GLY A 39 4.75 -12.28 -5.39
CA GLY A 39 3.83 -12.21 -4.26
C GLY A 39 3.53 -10.76 -3.85
N ILE A 40 4.55 -9.92 -3.71
CA ILE A 40 4.38 -8.49 -3.38
C ILE A 40 3.57 -7.78 -4.49
N PHE A 41 3.94 -8.01 -5.75
CA PHE A 41 3.23 -7.45 -6.90
C PHE A 41 1.75 -7.87 -6.93
N THR A 42 1.46 -9.17 -6.76
CA THR A 42 0.10 -9.70 -6.81
C THR A 42 -0.75 -9.20 -5.65
N HIS A 43 -0.19 -9.12 -4.45
CA HIS A 43 -0.85 -8.52 -3.29
C HIS A 43 -1.25 -7.07 -3.58
N ASN A 44 -0.30 -6.21 -3.93
CA ASN A 44 -0.59 -4.79 -4.20
C ASN A 44 -1.55 -4.61 -5.39
N THR A 45 -1.45 -5.44 -6.42
CA THR A 45 -2.37 -5.41 -7.57
C THR A 45 -3.79 -5.82 -7.16
N SER A 46 -3.93 -6.84 -6.31
CA SER A 46 -5.24 -7.26 -5.79
C SER A 46 -5.92 -6.18 -4.95
N VAL A 47 -5.13 -5.36 -4.24
CA VAL A 47 -5.60 -4.20 -3.48
C VAL A 47 -5.94 -3.03 -4.42
N ALA A 48 -5.16 -2.81 -5.48
CA ALA A 48 -5.34 -1.69 -6.41
C ALA A 48 -6.55 -1.84 -7.34
N LEU A 49 -6.82 -3.03 -7.88
CA LEU A 49 -7.86 -3.21 -8.91
C LEU A 49 -9.27 -2.82 -8.43
N PRO A 50 -9.71 -3.17 -7.20
CA PRO A 50 -10.99 -2.69 -6.67
C PRO A 50 -11.07 -1.17 -6.55
N MET A 51 -9.93 -0.46 -6.48
CA MET A 51 -9.91 1.00 -6.45
C MET A 51 -10.44 1.64 -7.73
N PHE A 52 -10.59 0.90 -8.84
CA PHE A 52 -11.20 1.41 -10.07
C PHE A 52 -12.73 1.30 -10.11
N ILE A 53 -13.35 0.63 -9.13
CA ILE A 53 -14.82 0.49 -9.05
C ILE A 53 -15.43 1.87 -8.75
N PRO A 54 -16.38 2.37 -9.57
CA PRO A 54 -16.93 3.73 -9.42
C PRO A 54 -17.50 3.99 -8.02
N GLY A 55 -17.01 5.04 -7.35
CA GLY A 55 -17.40 5.41 -5.99
C GLY A 55 -16.78 4.53 -4.90
N PHE A 56 -16.93 3.21 -5.01
CA PHE A 56 -16.39 2.24 -4.05
C PHE A 56 -14.87 2.37 -3.88
N GLY A 57 -14.15 2.57 -4.99
CA GLY A 57 -12.70 2.58 -5.00
C GLY A 57 -12.05 3.64 -4.11
N VAL A 58 -12.71 4.78 -3.89
CA VAL A 58 -12.24 5.80 -2.93
C VAL A 58 -12.35 5.29 -1.49
N ALA A 59 -13.45 4.64 -1.14
CA ALA A 59 -13.62 4.05 0.18
C ALA A 59 -12.63 2.90 0.40
N TRP A 60 -12.50 2.01 -0.60
CA TRP A 60 -11.56 0.89 -0.56
C TRP A 60 -10.11 1.35 -0.43
N GLY A 61 -9.67 2.32 -1.23
CA GLY A 61 -8.32 2.85 -1.14
C GLY A 61 -8.03 3.56 0.18
N SER A 62 -9.05 4.23 0.77
CA SER A 62 -8.91 4.83 2.10
C SER A 62 -8.81 3.78 3.20
N PHE A 63 -9.62 2.71 3.12
CA PHE A 63 -9.53 1.58 4.03
C PHE A 63 -8.18 0.87 3.93
N ALA A 64 -7.70 0.60 2.71
CA ALA A 64 -6.38 0.01 2.49
C ALA A 64 -5.28 0.87 3.12
N ALA A 65 -5.30 2.20 2.88
CA ALA A 65 -4.34 3.13 3.48
C ALA A 65 -4.39 3.12 5.01
N TRP A 66 -5.58 3.16 5.61
CA TRP A 66 -5.77 3.09 7.05
C TRP A 66 -5.24 1.78 7.63
N SER A 67 -5.55 0.64 7.02
CA SER A 67 -5.04 -0.68 7.42
C SER A 67 -3.51 -0.77 7.31
N THR A 68 -2.89 -0.18 6.28
CA THR A 68 -1.43 -0.09 6.18
C THR A 68 -0.83 0.81 7.27
N GLY A 69 -1.51 1.91 7.62
CA GLY A 69 -1.11 2.77 8.73
C GLY A 69 -1.18 2.06 10.08
N LEU A 70 -2.23 1.25 10.28
CA LEU A 70 -2.40 0.38 11.44
C LEU A 70 -1.27 -0.66 11.52
N ALA A 71 -0.89 -1.24 10.38
CA ALA A 71 0.25 -2.15 10.30
C ALA A 71 1.55 -1.48 10.72
N PHE A 72 1.78 -0.25 10.25
CA PHE A 72 2.94 0.53 10.66
C PHE A 72 2.95 0.82 12.16
N HIS A 73 1.80 1.19 12.75
CA HIS A 73 1.68 1.38 14.20
C HIS A 73 2.09 0.12 14.98
N ALA A 74 1.60 -1.04 14.57
CA ALA A 74 1.94 -2.31 15.19
C ALA A 74 3.44 -2.67 15.02
N LEU A 75 4.04 -2.38 13.87
CA LEU A 75 5.48 -2.57 13.68
C LEU A 75 6.31 -1.65 14.57
N VAL A 76 5.89 -0.40 14.79
CA VAL A 76 6.57 0.56 15.67
C VAL A 76 6.52 0.11 17.14
N SER A 77 5.41 -0.48 17.60
CA SER A 77 5.28 -0.94 18.99
C SER A 77 6.22 -2.11 19.33
N THR A 78 6.65 -2.87 18.32
CA THR A 78 7.60 -3.99 18.48
C THR A 78 9.03 -3.67 18.03
N ASN A 79 9.23 -2.56 17.31
CA ASN A 79 10.54 -2.12 16.84
C ASN A 79 10.77 -0.62 17.12
N PRO A 80 11.36 -0.27 18.29
CA PRO A 80 11.53 1.11 18.73
C PRO A 80 12.33 2.00 17.78
N ILE A 81 13.13 1.41 16.88
CA ILE A 81 13.91 2.15 15.87
C ILE A 81 12.96 2.80 14.84
N LEU A 82 11.86 2.12 14.49
CA LEU A 82 10.87 2.65 13.55
C LEU A 82 10.08 3.83 14.12
N GLY A 83 9.93 3.89 15.45
CA GLY A 83 9.24 5.00 16.13
C GLY A 83 9.94 6.36 16.01
N LYS A 84 11.19 6.39 15.53
CA LYS A 84 11.93 7.63 15.24
C LYS A 84 11.69 8.16 13.83
N LEU A 85 11.07 7.36 12.95
CA LEU A 85 10.76 7.75 11.59
C LEU A 85 9.37 8.38 11.54
N PRO A 86 9.18 9.50 10.80
CA PRO A 86 7.84 9.98 10.50
C PRO A 86 7.04 8.85 9.82
N PRO A 87 5.76 8.61 10.18
CA PRO A 87 5.02 7.47 9.62
C PRO A 87 4.94 7.49 8.09
N LEU A 88 4.78 8.69 7.51
CA LEU A 88 4.77 8.86 6.05
C LEU A 88 6.12 8.62 5.37
N ALA A 89 7.22 8.53 6.13
CA ALA A 89 8.55 8.34 5.57
C ALA A 89 8.65 7.06 4.76
N LEU A 90 8.01 5.96 5.20
CA LEU A 90 8.05 4.70 4.46
C LEU A 90 7.37 4.83 3.09
N LEU A 91 6.25 5.55 3.01
CA LEU A 91 5.51 5.79 1.76
C LEU A 91 6.23 6.74 0.81
N TYR A 92 6.86 7.80 1.33
CA TYR A 92 7.40 8.88 0.49
C TYR A 92 8.91 8.80 0.23
N LEU A 93 9.67 8.12 1.10
CA LEU A 93 11.13 8.02 0.97
C LEU A 93 11.58 6.71 0.33
N SER A 94 10.72 5.69 0.29
CA SER A 94 11.03 4.45 -0.43
C SER A 94 10.59 4.53 -1.89
N PRO A 95 11.41 4.04 -2.84
CA PRO A 95 11.04 4.05 -4.26
C PRO A 95 9.81 3.18 -4.54
N PHE A 96 9.66 2.04 -3.85
CA PHE A 96 8.47 1.19 -3.97
C PHE A 96 7.22 1.87 -3.39
N GLY A 97 7.32 2.51 -2.22
CA GLY A 97 6.21 3.21 -1.58
C GLY A 97 5.68 4.37 -2.44
N VAL A 98 6.55 5.11 -3.13
CA VAL A 98 6.13 6.18 -4.05
C VAL A 98 5.38 5.59 -5.25
N MET A 99 5.87 4.50 -5.83
CA MET A 99 5.19 3.82 -6.95
C MET A 99 3.81 3.29 -6.55
N GLU A 100 3.69 2.67 -5.37
CA GLU A 100 2.42 2.20 -4.81
C GLU A 100 1.46 3.36 -4.54
N LEU A 101 1.93 4.42 -3.88
CA LEU A 101 1.12 5.58 -3.56
C LEU A 101 0.57 6.26 -4.82
N VAL A 102 1.38 6.35 -5.88
CA VAL A 102 0.95 6.83 -7.19
C VAL A 102 -0.08 5.88 -7.81
N ALA A 103 0.19 4.57 -7.82
CA ALA A 103 -0.71 3.57 -8.37
C ALA A 103 -2.09 3.58 -7.71
N TYR A 104 -2.14 3.58 -6.37
CA TYR A 104 -3.39 3.67 -5.60
C TYR A 104 -4.10 5.01 -5.82
N SER A 105 -3.35 6.11 -5.92
CA SER A 105 -3.94 7.42 -6.21
C SER A 105 -4.60 7.48 -7.59
N ILE A 106 -4.02 6.82 -8.61
CA ILE A 106 -4.63 6.70 -9.94
C ILE A 106 -5.96 5.96 -9.85
N GLY A 107 -5.97 4.77 -9.21
CA GLY A 107 -7.19 3.98 -9.03
C GLY A 107 -8.30 4.76 -8.35
N MET A 108 -8.03 5.31 -7.16
CA MET A 108 -9.00 6.11 -6.41
C MET A 108 -9.52 7.32 -7.20
N SER A 109 -8.64 8.03 -7.90
CA SER A 109 -9.02 9.16 -8.77
C SER A 109 -9.97 8.72 -9.87
N ARG A 110 -9.66 7.61 -10.55
CA ARG A 110 -10.49 7.07 -11.62
C ARG A 110 -11.86 6.63 -11.11
N SER A 111 -11.93 6.00 -9.92
CA SER A 111 -13.19 5.66 -9.28
C SER A 111 -14.08 6.89 -9.06
N PHE A 112 -13.52 8.00 -8.57
CA PHE A 112 -14.25 9.26 -8.40
C PHE A 112 -14.72 9.84 -9.75
N LEU A 113 -13.86 9.84 -10.77
CA LEU A 113 -14.22 10.35 -12.10
C LEU A 113 -15.34 9.54 -12.75
N LEU A 114 -15.28 8.21 -12.62
CA LEU A 114 -16.31 7.31 -13.15
C LEU A 114 -17.66 7.54 -12.47
N ILE A 115 -17.71 7.60 -11.14
CA ILE A 115 -19.00 7.83 -10.44
C ILE A 115 -19.58 9.20 -10.78
N ASN A 116 -18.76 10.25 -10.84
CA ASN A 116 -19.20 11.58 -11.25
C ASN A 116 -19.75 11.59 -12.69
N THR A 117 -19.17 10.80 -13.60
CA THR A 117 -19.65 10.66 -14.99
C THR A 117 -20.99 9.92 -15.04
N ILE A 118 -21.16 8.86 -14.24
CA ILE A 118 -22.42 8.11 -14.09
C ILE A 118 -23.52 9.02 -13.54
N LEU A 119 -23.25 9.73 -12.44
CA LEU A 119 -24.21 10.63 -11.80
C LEU A 119 -24.64 11.77 -12.73
N LYS A 120 -23.72 12.28 -13.57
CA LYS A 120 -24.00 13.31 -14.57
C LYS A 120 -24.60 12.78 -15.88
N LYS A 121 -24.88 11.47 -15.97
CA LYS A 121 -25.44 10.80 -17.15
C LYS A 121 -24.66 11.09 -18.45
N ARG A 122 -23.34 11.23 -18.34
CA ARG A 122 -22.45 11.48 -19.48
C ARG A 122 -22.02 10.15 -20.13
N PRO A 123 -21.66 10.14 -21.42
CA PRO A 123 -21.24 8.92 -22.11
C PRO A 123 -19.97 8.32 -21.48
N LEU A 124 -20.03 7.03 -21.10
CA LEU A 124 -18.95 6.33 -20.39
C LEU A 124 -17.85 5.77 -21.29
N LYS A 125 -18.09 5.67 -22.61
CA LYS A 125 -17.18 4.97 -23.55
C LYS A 125 -15.75 5.51 -23.50
N VAL A 126 -15.60 6.84 -23.44
CA VAL A 126 -14.28 7.50 -23.36
C VAL A 126 -13.62 7.24 -22.00
N GLU A 127 -14.40 7.30 -20.93
CA GLU A 127 -13.88 7.09 -19.58
C GLU A 127 -13.46 5.63 -19.35
N LEU A 128 -14.20 4.64 -19.85
CA LEU A 128 -13.82 3.23 -19.79
C LEU A 128 -12.51 2.93 -20.55
N ARG A 129 -12.28 3.58 -21.69
CA ARG A 129 -11.00 3.48 -22.40
C ARG A 129 -9.85 4.03 -21.57
N LYS A 130 -10.04 5.18 -20.92
CA LYS A 130 -9.03 5.75 -20.02
C LYS A 130 -8.79 4.84 -18.81
N THR A 131 -9.85 4.28 -18.23
CA THR A 131 -9.75 3.30 -17.14
C THR A 131 -8.88 2.11 -17.52
N ALA A 132 -9.08 1.53 -18.70
CA ALA A 132 -8.27 0.40 -19.17
C ALA A 132 -6.78 0.75 -19.31
N ILE A 133 -6.48 1.94 -19.82
CA ILE A 133 -5.09 2.44 -19.95
C ILE A 133 -4.48 2.64 -18.57
N GLU A 134 -5.20 3.26 -17.65
CA GLU A 134 -4.73 3.50 -16.28
C GLU A 134 -4.53 2.21 -15.48
N ILE A 135 -5.39 1.20 -15.68
CA ILE A 135 -5.18 -0.13 -15.10
C ILE A 135 -3.85 -0.71 -15.60
N GLY A 136 -3.56 -0.61 -16.90
CA GLY A 136 -2.28 -1.06 -17.45
C GLY A 136 -1.07 -0.33 -16.84
N ILE A 137 -1.17 1.00 -16.66
CA ILE A 137 -0.14 1.81 -16.00
C ILE A 137 0.05 1.37 -14.54
N VAL A 138 -1.04 1.18 -13.80
CA VAL A 138 -1.03 0.73 -12.40
C VAL A 138 -0.38 -0.64 -12.28
N ILE A 139 -0.73 -1.61 -13.12
CA ILE A 139 -0.12 -2.94 -13.11
C ILE A 139 1.39 -2.85 -13.36
N ALA A 140 1.83 -2.05 -14.33
CA ALA A 140 3.26 -1.88 -14.62
C ALA A 140 4.01 -1.20 -13.46
N LEU A 141 3.42 -0.17 -12.85
CA LEU A 141 3.99 0.50 -11.66
C LEU A 141 4.13 -0.46 -10.48
N LEU A 142 3.09 -1.25 -10.20
CA LEU A 142 3.10 -2.20 -9.08
C LEU A 142 4.03 -3.37 -9.32
N LEU A 143 4.23 -3.79 -10.57
CA LEU A 143 5.24 -4.79 -10.91
C LEU A 143 6.64 -4.24 -10.60
N ALA A 144 6.95 -3.03 -11.04
CA ALA A 144 8.22 -2.38 -10.73
C ALA A 144 8.40 -2.18 -9.21
N ALA A 145 7.34 -1.79 -8.50
CA ALA A 145 7.34 -1.66 -7.05
C ALA A 145 7.66 -2.98 -6.35
N GLY A 146 6.97 -4.07 -6.68
CA GLY A 146 7.17 -5.36 -6.03
C GLY A 146 8.59 -5.92 -6.21
N PHE A 147 9.18 -5.77 -7.40
CA PHE A 147 10.59 -6.13 -7.61
C PHE A 147 11.53 -5.21 -6.83
N THR A 148 11.29 -3.91 -6.83
CA THR A 148 12.12 -2.94 -6.11
C THR A 148 12.10 -3.20 -4.61
N GLU A 149 10.93 -3.42 -4.04
CA GLU A 149 10.75 -3.75 -2.63
C GLU A 149 11.48 -5.05 -2.26
N TYR A 150 11.28 -6.11 -3.04
CA TYR A 150 11.93 -7.40 -2.81
C TYR A 150 13.46 -7.30 -2.82
N TYR A 151 14.05 -6.59 -3.79
CA TYR A 151 15.49 -6.39 -3.84
C TYR A 151 16.02 -5.53 -2.69
N MET A 152 15.27 -4.50 -2.27
CA MET A 152 15.63 -3.71 -1.10
C MET A 152 15.61 -4.56 0.17
N ILE A 153 14.56 -5.37 0.38
CA ILE A 153 14.47 -6.29 1.52
C ILE A 153 15.64 -7.28 1.51
N GLN A 154 16.00 -7.86 0.36
CA GLN A 154 17.14 -8.76 0.29
C GLN A 154 18.47 -8.06 0.58
N GLN A 155 18.74 -6.90 -0.01
CA GLN A 155 20.01 -6.21 0.16
C GLN A 155 20.18 -5.69 1.59
N PHE A 156 19.15 -5.06 2.16
CA PHE A 156 19.20 -4.47 3.50
C PHE A 156 18.90 -5.48 4.61
N GLY A 157 18.07 -6.50 4.34
CA GLY A 157 17.76 -7.60 5.26
C GLY A 157 18.87 -8.66 5.34
N SER A 158 19.64 -8.89 4.28
CA SER A 158 20.83 -9.77 4.36
C SER A 158 21.99 -9.09 5.08
N SER A 159 22.10 -7.77 4.97
CA SER A 159 23.12 -6.96 5.66
C SER A 159 22.98 -6.98 7.19
N SER A 160 21.77 -7.17 7.73
CA SER A 160 21.53 -7.29 9.17
C SER A 160 21.80 -8.71 9.72
N VAL A 161 21.73 -9.74 8.88
CA VAL A 161 22.10 -11.14 9.25
C VAL A 161 23.62 -11.35 9.24
N ALA A 162 24.35 -10.67 8.35
CA ALA A 162 25.81 -10.76 8.26
C ALA A 162 26.57 -10.13 9.44
N LEU A 163 25.88 -9.42 10.35
CA LEU A 163 26.47 -8.77 11.52
C LEU A 163 26.31 -9.55 12.84
N LYS A 164 25.84 -10.79 12.83
CA LYS A 164 26.02 -11.67 14.00
C LYS A 164 27.48 -12.10 14.06
N PRO A 165 28.27 -11.73 15.09
CA PRO A 165 29.56 -12.36 15.31
C PRO A 165 29.29 -13.84 15.52
N LYS A 166 30.07 -14.70 14.87
CA LYS A 166 30.19 -16.09 15.30
C LYS A 166 30.75 -16.06 16.73
N LEU A 167 29.87 -16.19 17.71
CA LEU A 167 30.23 -16.60 19.07
C LEU A 167 30.27 -18.13 19.11
#